data_AF-A0A7V4FYJ9-F1
#
_entry.id   AF-A0A7V4FYJ9-F1
#
_cell.length_a   1.000
_cell.length_b   1.000
_cell.length_c   1.000
_cell.angle_alpha   90.00
_cell.angle_beta   90.00
_cell.angle_gamma   90.00
#
_symmetry.space_group_name_H-M   'P 1'
#
loop_
_entity.id
_entity.type
_entity.pdbx_description
1 polymer ?
#
loop_
_entity_poly.entity_id
_entity_poly.type
_entity_poly.pdbx_seq_one_letter_code
_entity_poly.pdbx_strand_id
1 'polypeptide(L)'
;EGRLHATPLLAVVVVVEAVDVMFAVDSIPAIFGVTTDVFIVLTSNIFAILGLRSLYFLVADLTKRIVYLKFAIAAILAFIGVKIIAQPILHIPVSVSLGVVVGLLASATFLSLLVGPKKS
;
A
#
# COMPACT_ATOMS: atom_id res chain seq x y z
N GLU A 1 22.73 -35.79 6.66
CA GLU A 1 23.10 -34.50 6.03
C GLU A 1 21.86 -33.61 5.96
N GLY A 2 21.74 -32.65 6.88
CA GLY A 2 20.58 -31.77 6.96
C GLY A 2 20.64 -30.71 5.87
N ARG A 3 20.16 -31.03 4.66
CA ARG A 3 19.98 -30.01 3.63
C ARG A 3 18.82 -29.12 4.06
N LEU A 4 19.12 -27.87 4.40
CA LEU A 4 18.13 -26.80 4.49
C LEU A 4 17.49 -26.67 3.11
N HIS A 5 16.41 -27.41 2.86
CA HIS A 5 15.56 -27.16 1.72
C HIS A 5 14.95 -25.78 1.97
N ALA A 6 15.46 -24.77 1.27
CA ALA A 6 14.82 -23.46 1.22
C ALA A 6 13.39 -23.70 0.71
N THR A 7 12.45 -23.78 1.64
CA THR A 7 11.05 -24.00 1.32
C THR A 7 10.52 -22.75 0.63
N PRO A 8 9.53 -22.86 -0.27
CA PRO A 8 8.87 -21.70 -0.87
C PRO A 8 8.38 -20.68 0.19
N LEU A 9 8.10 -21.14 1.41
CA LEU A 9 7.73 -20.31 2.56
C LEU A 9 8.84 -19.33 2.97
N LEU A 10 10.11 -19.74 2.94
CA LEU A 10 11.23 -18.86 3.31
C LEU A 10 11.39 -17.71 2.30
N ALA A 11 11.23 -18.00 1.01
CA ALA A 11 11.27 -16.97 -0.03
C ALA A 11 10.12 -15.95 0.11
N VAL A 12 8.91 -16.43 0.41
CA VAL A 12 7.75 -15.55 0.65
C VAL A 12 7.98 -14.64 1.86
N VAL A 13 8.51 -15.17 2.97
CA VAL A 13 8.83 -14.37 4.17
C VAL A 13 9.87 -13.31 3.85
N VAL A 14 10.96 -13.66 3.16
CA VAL A 14 12.01 -12.69 2.78
C VAL A 14 11.45 -11.55 1.92
N VAL A 15 10.62 -11.86 0.93
CA VAL A 15 10.01 -10.83 0.07
C VAL A 15 9.07 -9.94 0.87
N VAL A 16 8.26 -10.52 1.75
CA VAL A 16 7.33 -9.78 2.60
C VAL A 16 8.07 -8.81 3.52
N GLU A 17 9.09 -9.28 4.23
CA GLU A 17 9.91 -8.43 5.12
C GLU A 17 10.66 -7.35 4.33
N ALA A 18 11.16 -7.66 3.13
CA ALA A 18 11.82 -6.68 2.27
C ALA A 18 10.86 -5.58 1.79
N VAL A 19 9.63 -5.96 1.45
CA VAL A 19 8.58 -5.01 1.06
C VAL A 19 8.20 -4.12 2.24
N ASP A 20 8.11 -4.65 3.46
CA ASP A 20 7.80 -3.86 4.66
C ASP A 20 8.89 -2.84 4.97
N VAL A 21 10.17 -3.23 4.89
CA VAL A 21 11.31 -2.30 5.03
C VAL A 21 11.25 -1.19 3.98
N MET A 22 10.92 -1.53 2.73
CA MET A 22 10.76 -0.55 1.65
C MET A 22 9.59 0.40 1.90
N PHE A 23 8.46 -0.09 2.45
CA PHE A 23 7.34 0.74 2.87
C PHE A 23 7.71 1.65 4.06
N ALA A 24 8.54 1.17 4.99
CA ALA A 24 9.03 1.95 6.12
C ALA A 24 9.88 3.16 5.67
N VAL A 25 10.66 3.03 4.58
CA VAL A 25 11.49 4.14 4.07
C VAL A 25 10.67 5.36 3.63
N ASP A 26 9.45 5.15 3.11
CA ASP A 26 8.55 6.26 2.73
C ASP A 26 7.61 6.66 3.87
N SER A 27 7.10 5.69 4.63
CA SER A 27 6.14 5.96 5.71
C SER A 27 6.77 6.63 6.93
N ILE A 28 8.06 6.36 7.23
CA ILE A 28 8.77 6.96 8.37
C ILE A 28 8.93 8.49 8.20
N PRO A 29 9.47 9.02 7.09
CA PRO A 29 9.52 10.47 6.86
C PRO A 29 8.14 11.12 6.89
N ALA A 30 7.13 10.46 6.33
CA ALA A 30 5.76 10.96 6.30
C ALA A 30 5.14 11.04 7.72
N ILE A 31 5.35 10.03 8.56
CA ILE A 31 4.84 10.00 9.94
C ILE A 31 5.58 11.02 10.80
N PHE A 32 6.90 11.16 10.65
CA PHE A 32 7.67 12.20 11.36
C PHE A 32 7.23 13.63 11.01
N GLY A 33 6.59 13.83 9.85
CA GLY A 33 5.92 15.10 9.51
C GLY A 33 4.64 15.38 10.29
N VAL A 34 4.05 14.38 10.95
CA VAL A 34 2.77 14.48 11.70
C VAL A 34 2.95 14.23 13.20
N THR A 35 3.82 13.30 13.59
CA THR A 35 4.12 12.94 14.98
C THR A 35 5.56 12.46 15.12
N THR A 36 6.23 12.86 16.20
CA THR A 36 7.62 12.51 16.51
C THR A 36 7.77 11.40 17.56
N ASP A 37 6.66 10.79 17.98
CA ASP A 37 6.67 9.71 18.96
C ASP A 37 7.12 8.37 18.34
N VAL A 38 8.33 7.95 18.68
CA VAL A 38 8.95 6.70 18.21
C VAL A 38 8.14 5.46 18.63
N PHE A 39 7.43 5.49 19.76
CA PHE A 39 6.59 4.37 20.19
C PHE A 39 5.42 4.17 19.22
N ILE A 40 4.80 5.25 18.73
CA ILE A 40 3.72 5.19 17.75
C ILE A 40 4.22 4.64 16.42
N VAL A 41 5.41 5.07 15.96
CA VAL A 41 6.03 4.57 14.73
C VAL A 41 6.31 3.07 14.81
N LEU A 42 6.93 2.63 15.91
CA LEU A 42 7.30 1.23 16.12
C LEU A 42 6.08 0.32 16.20
N THR A 43 5.10 0.70 17.03
CA THR A 43 3.88 -0.10 17.21
C THR A 43 3.05 -0.17 15.94
N SER A 44 2.97 0.90 15.15
CA SER A 44 2.28 0.92 13.84
C SER A 44 2.90 -0.05 12.83
N ASN A 45 4.23 -0.08 12.69
CA ASN A 45 4.89 -1.00 11.76
C ASN A 45 4.79 -2.46 12.20
N ILE A 46 4.91 -2.74 13.50
CA ILE A 46 4.66 -4.11 14.02
C ILE A 46 3.24 -4.57 13.69
N PHE A 47 2.22 -3.70 13.87
CA PHE A 47 0.85 -4.01 13.49
C PHE A 47 0.68 -4.23 11.98
N ALA A 48 1.38 -3.45 11.14
CA ALA A 48 1.35 -3.60 9.69
C ALA A 48 1.88 -4.98 9.25
N ILE A 49 3.03 -5.40 9.80
CA ILE A 49 3.62 -6.73 9.54
C ILE A 49 2.67 -7.85 10.01
N LEU A 50 2.11 -7.74 11.22
CA LEU A 50 1.20 -8.74 11.78
C LEU A 50 -0.07 -8.91 10.94
N GLY A 51 -0.57 -7.83 10.33
CA GLY A 51 -1.76 -7.82 9.47
C GLY A 51 -1.50 -8.18 8.00
N LEU A 52 -0.27 -8.16 7.53
CA LEU A 52 0.05 -8.29 6.11
C LEU A 52 -0.42 -9.61 5.50
N ARG A 53 -0.40 -10.70 6.28
CA ARG A 53 -0.89 -12.01 5.81
C ARG A 53 -2.38 -11.96 5.45
N SER A 54 -3.22 -11.36 6.29
CA SER A 54 -4.66 -11.26 6.01
C SER A 54 -4.93 -10.23 4.92
N LEU A 55 -4.18 -9.13 4.90
CA LEU A 55 -4.32 -8.08 3.89
C LEU A 55 -3.92 -8.56 2.50
N TYR A 56 -2.89 -9.41 2.37
CA TYR A 56 -2.53 -10.04 1.10
C TYR A 56 -3.69 -10.85 0.52
N PHE A 57 -4.32 -11.72 1.33
CA PHE A 57 -5.48 -12.50 0.88
C PHE A 57 -6.67 -11.60 0.53
N LEU A 58 -6.90 -10.55 1.32
CA LEU A 58 -7.94 -9.56 1.03
C LEU A 58 -7.70 -8.88 -0.32
N VAL A 59 -6.50 -8.33 -0.54
CA VAL A 59 -6.15 -7.63 -1.79
C VAL A 59 -6.20 -8.59 -2.99
N ALA A 60 -5.77 -9.83 -2.81
CA ALA A 60 -5.86 -10.87 -3.85
C ALA A 60 -7.32 -11.19 -4.22
N ASP A 61 -8.24 -11.20 -3.27
CA ASP A 61 -9.68 -11.38 -3.53
C ASP A 61 -10.32 -10.11 -4.11
N LEU A 62 -9.98 -8.93 -3.58
CA LEU A 62 -10.46 -7.64 -4.06
C LEU A 62 -10.03 -7.38 -5.51
N THR A 63 -8.82 -7.78 -5.89
CA THR A 63 -8.34 -7.63 -7.28
C THR A 63 -9.15 -8.49 -8.26
N LYS A 64 -9.76 -9.59 -7.80
CA LYS A 64 -10.66 -10.42 -8.61
C LYS A 64 -12.06 -9.81 -8.73
N ARG A 65 -12.51 -9.08 -7.70
CA ARG A 65 -13.86 -8.49 -7.63
C ARG A 65 -13.92 -7.06 -8.21
N ILE A 66 -12.85 -6.29 -8.03
CA ILE A 66 -12.76 -4.88 -8.39
C ILE A 66 -11.84 -4.74 -9.60
N VAL A 67 -12.41 -4.73 -10.80
CA VAL A 67 -11.68 -4.74 -12.09
C VAL A 67 -10.77 -3.51 -12.22
N TYR A 68 -11.25 -2.36 -11.76
CA TYR A 68 -10.52 -1.09 -11.83
C TYR A 68 -9.53 -0.87 -10.68
N LEU A 69 -9.39 -1.82 -9.75
CA LEU A 69 -8.50 -1.64 -8.60
C LEU A 69 -7.04 -1.47 -9.01
N LYS A 70 -6.57 -2.24 -10.01
CA LYS A 70 -5.21 -2.12 -10.54
C LYS A 70 -4.96 -0.74 -11.14
N PHE A 71 -5.92 -0.22 -11.89
CA PHE A 71 -5.84 1.11 -12.48
C PHE A 71 -5.86 2.21 -11.43
N ALA A 72 -6.69 2.06 -10.39
CA ALA A 72 -6.73 2.98 -9.26
C ALA A 72 -5.38 3.03 -8.53
N ILE A 73 -4.80 1.87 -8.22
CA ILE A 73 -3.49 1.76 -7.58
C ILE A 73 -2.41 2.40 -8.46
N ALA A 74 -2.41 2.15 -9.77
CA ALA A 74 -1.46 2.78 -10.69
C ALA A 74 -1.60 4.31 -10.73
N ALA A 75 -2.84 4.83 -10.76
CA ALA A 75 -3.11 6.26 -10.73
C ALA A 75 -2.66 6.90 -9.40
N ILE A 76 -2.90 6.22 -8.27
CA ILE A 76 -2.45 6.65 -6.95
C ILE A 76 -0.92 6.69 -6.89
N LEU A 77 -0.22 5.65 -7.37
CA LEU A 77 1.24 5.62 -7.42
C LEU A 77 1.80 6.73 -8.31
N ALA A 78 1.22 6.97 -9.49
CA ALA A 78 1.63 8.06 -10.35
C ALA A 78 1.44 9.43 -9.67
N PHE A 79 0.29 9.64 -9.03
CA PHE A 79 0.00 10.87 -8.29
C PHE A 79 0.98 11.09 -7.13
N ILE A 80 1.21 10.07 -6.29
CA ILE A 80 2.12 10.15 -5.15
C ILE A 80 3.57 10.34 -5.63
N GLY A 81 3.99 9.62 -6.67
CA GLY A 81 5.33 9.75 -7.23
C GLY A 81 5.60 11.16 -7.76
N VAL A 82 4.66 11.74 -8.51
CA VAL A 82 4.75 13.13 -8.96
C VAL A 82 4.75 14.09 -7.77
N LYS A 83 3.90 13.86 -6.76
CA LYS A 83 3.84 14.67 -5.54
C LYS A 83 5.17 14.69 -4.79
N ILE A 84 5.82 13.54 -4.61
CA ILE A 84 7.10 13.45 -3.89
C ILE A 84 8.19 14.24 -4.62
N ILE A 85 8.26 14.14 -5.96
CA ILE A 85 9.20 14.92 -6.78
C ILE A 85 8.90 16.42 -6.70
N ALA A 86 7.61 16.80 -6.65
CA ALA A 86 7.17 18.18 -6.57
C ALA A 86 7.20 18.78 -5.15
N GLN A 87 7.38 17.96 -4.11
CA GLN A 87 7.35 18.36 -2.70
C GLN A 87 8.29 19.52 -2.32
N PRO A 88 9.51 19.66 -2.87
CA PRO A 88 10.37 20.80 -2.56
C PRO A 88 9.89 22.14 -3.16
N ILE A 89 9.01 22.12 -4.16
CA ILE A 89 8.54 23.31 -4.89
C ILE A 89 7.09 23.65 -4.52
N LEU A 90 6.26 22.62 -4.30
CA LEU A 90 4.83 22.75 -4.02
C LEU A 90 4.47 21.97 -2.76
N HIS A 91 4.20 22.69 -1.67
CA HIS A 91 3.75 22.10 -0.41
C HIS A 91 2.25 21.75 -0.52
N ILE A 92 1.95 20.57 -1.06
CA ILE A 92 0.58 20.04 -1.05
C ILE A 92 0.27 19.48 0.34
N PRO A 93 -0.74 20.01 1.06
CA PRO A 93 -1.10 19.50 2.38
C PRO A 93 -1.57 18.04 2.28
N VAL A 94 -1.24 17.26 3.32
CA VAL A 94 -1.54 15.82 3.39
C VAL A 94 -3.04 15.56 3.27
N SER A 95 -3.89 16.45 3.78
CA SER A 95 -5.35 16.36 3.69
C SER A 95 -5.88 16.34 2.25
N VAL A 96 -5.33 17.18 1.37
CA VAL A 96 -5.72 17.22 -0.06
C VAL A 96 -5.27 15.94 -0.76
N SER A 97 -4.03 15.51 -0.48
CA SER A 97 -3.49 14.26 -1.00
C SER A 97 -4.36 13.06 -0.58
N LEU A 98 -4.80 13.02 0.67
CA LEU A 98 -5.68 11.98 1.18
C LEU A 98 -7.04 12.01 0.47
N GLY A 99 -7.61 13.20 0.26
CA GLY A 99 -8.85 13.36 -0.49
C GLY A 99 -8.77 12.81 -1.92
N VAL A 100 -7.67 13.07 -2.63
CA VAL A 100 -7.45 12.55 -3.99
C VAL A 100 -7.35 11.01 -3.99
N VAL A 101 -6.59 10.44 -3.05
CA VAL A 101 -6.43 8.98 -2.94
C VAL A 101 -7.77 8.31 -2.61
N VAL A 102 -8.51 8.83 -1.63
CA VAL A 102 -9.85 8.33 -1.28
C VAL A 102 -10.80 8.47 -2.46
N GLY A 103 -10.76 9.59 -3.19
CA GLY A 103 -11.57 9.80 -4.38
C GLY A 103 -11.27 8.81 -5.51
N LEU A 104 -9.99 8.50 -5.76
CA LEU A 104 -9.57 7.50 -6.74
C LEU A 104 -10.03 6.09 -6.34
N LEU A 105 -9.90 5.71 -5.07
CA LEU A 105 -10.36 4.41 -4.59
C LEU A 105 -11.89 4.30 -4.60
N ALA A 106 -12.59 5.35 -4.18
CA ALA A 106 -14.05 5.39 -4.16
C ALA A 106 -14.61 5.33 -5.59
N SER A 107 -14.06 6.12 -6.52
CA SER A 107 -14.47 6.08 -7.93
C SER A 107 -14.18 4.73 -8.57
N ALA A 108 -13.02 4.12 -8.32
CA ALA A 108 -12.71 2.79 -8.83
C ALA A 108 -13.65 1.71 -8.29
N THR A 109 -13.99 1.79 -7.00
CA THR A 109 -14.96 0.88 -6.37
C THR A 109 -16.35 1.09 -6.97
N PHE A 110 -16.80 2.34 -7.08
CA PHE A 110 -18.12 2.69 -7.61
C PHE A 110 -18.27 2.30 -9.09
N LEU A 111 -17.28 2.62 -9.92
CA LEU A 111 -17.24 2.21 -11.33
C LEU A 111 -17.21 0.70 -11.47
N SER A 112 -16.46 -0.01 -10.62
CA SER A 112 -16.42 -1.47 -10.68
C SER A 112 -17.73 -2.12 -10.25
N LEU A 113 -18.53 -1.48 -9.38
CA LEU A 113 -19.88 -1.95 -9.02
C LEU A 113 -20.89 -1.66 -10.14
N LEU A 114 -20.80 -0.50 -10.79
CA LEU A 114 -21.71 -0.10 -11.87
C LEU A 114 -21.49 -0.88 -13.17
N VAL A 115 -20.24 -1.18 -13.52
CA VAL A 115 -19.92 -1.86 -14.77
C VAL A 115 -20.25 -3.36 -14.70
N GLY A 116 -20.46 -3.90 -13.50
CA GLY A 116 -20.70 -5.33 -13.27
C GLY A 116 -19.50 -6.19 -13.69
N PRO A 117 -19.30 -7.37 -13.08
CA PRO A 117 -18.17 -8.22 -13.42
C PRO A 117 -18.30 -8.66 -14.89
N LYS A 118 -17.47 -8.10 -15.78
CA LYS A 118 -17.31 -8.64 -17.13
C LYS A 118 -16.59 -9.98 -16.98
N LYS A 119 -17.40 -11.05 -16.95
CA LYS A 119 -16.97 -12.44 -16.98
C LYS A 119 -16.11 -12.63 -18.24
N SER A 120 -14.79 -12.68 -18.07
CA SER A 120 -13.89 -13.25 -19.07
C SER A 120 -13.60 -14.69 -18.71
#